data_AF-A0A7S3HNM1-F1
#
_entry.id   AF-A0A7S3HNM1-F1
#
_cell.length_a   1.000
_cell.length_b   1.000
_cell.length_c   1.000
_cell.angle_alpha   90.00
_cell.angle_beta   90.00
_cell.angle_gamma   90.00
#
_symmetry.space_group_name_H-M   'P 1'
#
loop_
_entity.id
_entity.type
_entity.pdbx_description
1 polymer ?
#
loop_
_entity_poly.entity_id
_entity_poly.type
_entity_poly.pdbx_seq_one_letter_code
_entity_poly.pdbx_strand_id
1 'polypeptide(L)'
;VVLPDGNAYADCDGALSSVAILDSCLEDSTPTVPIYFILSPGANVMGDLDNLASKYGFVPGESYHNVSMGQGQDIVAMRNLEMAHRQGHWVVLNNVHLMPRWLIELEKKLDEFALEGSNKKFRLFLSSDAANSIPIGLLNRCIKITNEPPAGLKANIKRAFASLNKETFDDFDSKMKSILFGLCHFHAVMLERKQYGPMGFNMMYPFSIGDLRDSAVVLSNYMENSGGGKIPWADLKYIFGEIMYGGHIVNDFDRKMCNTYLDFFMKDELLDETEMYPYNDDEKALSFMCPAPTQYDKY
;
A
#
# COMPACT_ATOMS: atom_id res chain seq x y z
N VAL A 1 9.29 -5.28 27.86
CA VAL A 1 10.69 -5.25 27.38
C VAL A 1 10.65 -4.68 25.99
N VAL A 2 11.00 -3.40 25.83
CA VAL A 2 11.10 -2.77 24.50
C VAL A 2 12.41 -3.24 23.91
N LEU A 3 12.36 -3.84 22.71
CA LEU A 3 13.57 -4.28 22.01
C LEU A 3 14.47 -3.04 21.77
N PRO A 4 15.76 -3.08 22.15
CA PRO A 4 16.69 -2.03 21.79
C PRO A 4 16.72 -1.92 20.25
N ASP A 5 16.62 -0.71 19.72
CA ASP A 5 16.63 -0.39 18.29
C ASP A 5 15.43 -0.87 17.45
N GLY A 6 14.31 -1.28 18.06
CA GLY A 6 13.11 -1.72 17.33
C GLY A 6 12.56 -0.69 16.32
N ASN A 7 12.68 0.61 16.62
CA ASN A 7 12.29 1.68 15.69
C ASN A 7 13.19 1.77 14.46
N ALA A 8 14.47 1.40 14.57
CA ALA A 8 15.40 1.43 13.44
C ALA A 8 15.07 0.36 12.39
N TYR A 9 14.48 -0.77 12.80
CA TYR A 9 14.02 -1.81 11.89
C TYR A 9 12.64 -1.49 11.26
N ALA A 10 11.82 -0.68 11.92
CA ALA A 10 10.52 -0.24 11.38
C ALA A 10 10.67 0.85 10.29
N ASP A 11 11.71 1.67 10.36
CA ASP A 11 11.95 2.80 9.45
C ASP A 11 12.71 2.44 8.15
N CYS A 12 13.32 1.25 8.06
CA CYS A 12 14.06 0.84 6.86
C CYS A 12 13.17 0.65 5.62
N ASP A 13 11.90 0.28 5.84
CA ASP A 13 10.96 -0.05 4.77
C ASP A 13 10.11 1.15 4.32
N GLY A 14 10.11 2.25 5.07
CA GLY A 14 9.30 3.44 4.78
C GLY A 14 9.74 4.24 3.54
N ALA A 15 10.82 3.82 2.87
CA ALA A 15 11.32 4.40 1.62
C ALA A 15 11.13 3.47 0.40
N LEU A 16 10.74 2.21 0.62
CA LEU A 16 10.58 1.20 -0.42
C LEU A 16 9.10 1.05 -0.78
N SER A 17 8.80 0.77 -2.06
CA SER A 17 7.45 0.38 -2.45
C SER A 17 7.10 -0.98 -1.82
N SER A 18 5.81 -1.27 -1.66
CA SER A 18 5.34 -2.56 -1.13
C SER A 18 5.96 -3.75 -1.89
N VAL A 19 6.11 -3.62 -3.21
CA VAL A 19 6.76 -4.61 -4.08
C VAL A 19 8.24 -4.78 -3.76
N ALA A 20 8.97 -3.69 -3.48
CA ALA A 20 10.40 -3.77 -3.17
C ALA A 20 10.66 -4.42 -1.80
N ILE A 21 9.81 -4.14 -0.80
CA ILE A 21 9.86 -4.82 0.50
C ILE A 21 9.60 -6.33 0.32
N LEU A 22 8.57 -6.68 -0.47
CA LEU A 22 8.26 -8.07 -0.79
C LEU A 22 9.42 -8.78 -1.51
N ASP A 23 10.09 -8.12 -2.44
CA ASP A 23 11.25 -8.67 -3.16
C ASP A 23 12.40 -8.96 -2.18
N SER A 24 12.69 -8.03 -1.26
CA SER A 24 13.69 -8.25 -0.20
C SER A 24 13.31 -9.40 0.75
N CYS A 25 12.05 -9.47 1.19
CA CYS A 25 11.59 -10.56 2.06
C CYS A 25 11.64 -11.93 1.36
N LEU A 26 11.50 -11.98 0.03
CA LEU A 26 11.64 -13.20 -0.75
C LEU A 26 13.06 -13.73 -0.78
N GLU A 27 14.06 -12.84 -0.80
CA GLU A 27 15.48 -13.20 -0.72
C GLU A 27 15.81 -13.84 0.63
N ASP A 28 15.22 -13.33 1.72
CA ASP A 28 15.37 -13.89 3.07
C ASP A 28 14.54 -15.15 3.32
N SER A 29 13.46 -15.35 2.56
CA SER A 29 12.59 -16.51 2.69
C SER A 29 13.24 -17.77 2.14
N THR A 30 12.97 -18.90 2.81
CA THR A 30 13.45 -20.23 2.42
C THR A 30 12.27 -21.21 2.33
N PRO A 31 12.46 -22.41 1.74
CA PRO A 31 11.41 -23.43 1.68
C PRO A 31 10.86 -23.87 3.04
N THR A 32 11.57 -23.61 4.13
CA THR A 32 11.16 -23.93 5.50
C THR A 32 10.75 -22.70 6.31
N VAL A 33 10.87 -21.49 5.74
CA VAL A 33 10.55 -20.20 6.38
C VAL A 33 9.49 -19.51 5.54
N PRO A 34 8.19 -19.76 5.80
CA PRO A 34 7.09 -19.12 5.09
C PRO A 34 7.04 -17.61 5.33
N ILE A 35 6.39 -16.90 4.43
CA ILE A 35 6.05 -15.49 4.60
C ILE A 35 4.60 -15.38 5.05
N TYR A 36 4.34 -14.63 6.12
CA TYR A 36 3.02 -14.45 6.69
C TYR A 36 2.59 -12.99 6.67
N PHE A 37 1.55 -12.70 5.91
CA PHE A 37 0.90 -11.40 5.79
C PHE A 37 -0.18 -11.24 6.86
N ILE A 38 0.01 -10.26 7.74
CA ILE A 38 -1.02 -9.79 8.64
C ILE A 38 -1.69 -8.61 7.95
N LEU A 39 -2.93 -8.84 7.50
CA LEU A 39 -3.70 -7.88 6.73
C LEU A 39 -4.36 -6.87 7.66
N SER A 40 -4.11 -5.58 7.41
CA SER A 40 -4.95 -4.52 7.95
C SER A 40 -6.18 -4.32 7.05
N PRO A 41 -7.33 -3.88 7.58
CA PRO A 41 -8.53 -3.63 6.78
C PRO A 41 -8.24 -2.72 5.58
N GLY A 42 -8.55 -3.19 4.36
CA GLY A 42 -8.36 -2.44 3.12
C GLY A 42 -6.98 -2.56 2.46
N ALA A 43 -6.04 -3.31 3.05
CA ALA A 43 -4.75 -3.59 2.41
C ALA A 43 -4.87 -4.75 1.40
N ASN A 44 -4.42 -4.55 0.16
CA ASN A 44 -4.34 -5.62 -0.86
C ASN A 44 -2.88 -5.95 -1.18
N VAL A 45 -2.34 -6.98 -0.51
CA VAL A 45 -0.95 -7.46 -0.71
C VAL A 45 -0.86 -8.51 -1.81
N MET A 46 -2.01 -9.09 -2.21
CA MET A 46 -2.05 -10.18 -3.19
C MET A 46 -1.74 -9.70 -4.60
N GLY A 47 -2.21 -8.52 -4.98
CA GLY A 47 -1.89 -7.94 -6.30
C GLY A 47 -0.39 -7.73 -6.51
N ASP A 48 0.32 -7.27 -5.47
CA ASP A 48 1.76 -7.10 -5.51
C ASP A 48 2.48 -8.46 -5.62
N LEU A 49 1.99 -9.48 -4.90
CA LEU A 49 2.53 -10.84 -4.97
C LEU A 49 2.30 -11.50 -6.32
N ASP A 50 1.14 -11.29 -6.97
CA ASP A 50 0.83 -11.82 -8.30
C ASP A 50 1.75 -11.23 -9.38
N ASN A 51 2.00 -9.91 -9.29
CA ASN A 51 2.96 -9.22 -10.15
C ASN A 51 4.39 -9.78 -9.95
N LEU A 52 4.77 -10.02 -8.70
CA LEU A 52 6.08 -10.56 -8.34
C LEU A 52 6.24 -12.00 -8.83
N ALA A 53 5.24 -12.86 -8.62
CA ALA A 53 5.24 -14.24 -9.13
C ALA A 53 5.44 -14.27 -10.66
N SER A 54 4.78 -13.36 -11.38
CA SER A 54 4.94 -13.20 -12.83
C SER A 54 6.37 -12.78 -13.20
N LYS A 55 6.99 -11.85 -12.45
CA LYS A 55 8.40 -11.43 -12.62
C LYS A 55 9.38 -12.59 -12.44
N TYR A 56 9.12 -13.50 -11.50
CA TYR A 56 9.94 -14.69 -11.25
C TYR A 56 9.61 -15.87 -12.19
N GLY A 57 8.70 -15.69 -13.14
CA GLY A 57 8.33 -16.69 -14.14
C GLY A 57 7.38 -17.77 -13.65
N PHE A 58 6.67 -17.54 -12.55
CA PHE A 58 5.64 -18.46 -12.06
C PHE A 58 4.28 -18.16 -12.71
N VAL A 59 3.63 -19.20 -13.24
CA VAL A 59 2.34 -19.09 -13.94
C VAL A 59 1.19 -19.47 -12.98
N PRO A 60 0.15 -18.62 -12.85
CA PRO A 60 -1.03 -18.94 -12.06
C PRO A 60 -1.70 -20.25 -12.50
N GLY A 61 -1.99 -21.13 -11.54
CA GLY A 61 -2.62 -22.43 -11.77
C GLY A 61 -1.67 -23.56 -12.16
N GLU A 62 -0.45 -23.25 -12.59
CA GLU A 62 0.56 -24.27 -12.92
C GLU A 62 1.66 -24.35 -11.85
N SER A 63 2.39 -23.25 -11.66
CA SER A 63 3.50 -23.15 -10.71
C SER A 63 3.27 -22.13 -9.59
N TYR A 64 2.16 -21.38 -9.66
CA TYR A 64 1.68 -20.48 -8.62
C TYR A 64 0.24 -20.83 -8.24
N HIS A 65 0.03 -21.24 -6.99
CA HIS A 65 -1.23 -21.79 -6.50
C HIS A 65 -1.82 -20.89 -5.42
N ASN A 66 -2.89 -20.18 -5.73
CA ASN A 66 -3.61 -19.33 -4.79
C ASN A 66 -4.88 -20.03 -4.28
N VAL A 67 -4.97 -20.26 -2.97
CA VAL A 67 -6.07 -20.97 -2.31
C VAL A 67 -6.64 -20.10 -1.20
N SER A 68 -7.92 -19.75 -1.29
CA SER A 68 -8.66 -19.11 -0.20
C SER A 68 -9.15 -20.16 0.79
N MET A 69 -8.63 -20.12 2.02
CA MET A 69 -8.97 -21.08 3.06
C MET A 69 -10.43 -20.91 3.50
N GLY A 70 -11.11 -22.04 3.60
CA GLY A 70 -12.53 -22.15 3.92
C GLY A 70 -12.93 -23.63 3.95
N GLN A 71 -14.20 -23.90 4.22
CA GLN A 71 -14.67 -25.28 4.37
C GLN A 71 -14.36 -26.13 3.10
N GLY A 72 -13.66 -27.25 3.29
CA GLY A 72 -13.30 -28.18 2.22
C GLY A 72 -12.07 -27.80 1.38
N GLN A 73 -11.41 -26.68 1.67
CA GLN A 73 -10.20 -26.23 0.97
C GLN A 73 -8.91 -26.84 1.53
N ASP A 74 -8.98 -27.47 2.70
CA ASP A 74 -7.89 -28.19 3.36
C ASP A 74 -7.26 -29.26 2.46
N ILE A 75 -8.09 -30.02 1.74
CA ILE A 75 -7.62 -31.08 0.83
C ILE A 75 -6.87 -30.50 -0.37
N VAL A 76 -7.40 -29.40 -0.94
CA VAL A 76 -6.80 -28.72 -2.08
C VAL A 76 -5.48 -28.06 -1.68
N ALA A 77 -5.45 -27.39 -0.53
CA ALA A 77 -4.27 -26.77 0.02
C ALA A 77 -3.16 -27.80 0.27
N MET A 78 -3.47 -28.92 0.94
CA MET A 78 -2.48 -29.99 1.19
C MET A 78 -1.93 -30.58 -0.10
N ARG A 79 -2.77 -30.86 -1.09
CA ARG A 79 -2.32 -31.36 -2.40
C ARG A 79 -1.37 -30.38 -3.07
N ASN A 80 -1.71 -29.09 -3.07
CA ASN A 80 -0.88 -28.06 -3.67
C ASN A 80 0.45 -27.90 -2.93
N LEU A 81 0.45 -28.01 -1.60
CA LEU A 81 1.66 -27.98 -0.77
C LEU A 81 2.60 -29.15 -1.08
N GLU A 82 2.10 -30.38 -1.16
CA GLU A 82 2.92 -31.55 -1.49
C GLU A 82 3.52 -31.46 -2.90
N MET A 83 2.72 -31.01 -3.87
CA MET A 83 3.20 -30.76 -5.23
C MET A 83 4.27 -29.68 -5.24
N ALA A 84 4.03 -28.56 -4.55
CA ALA A 84 4.93 -27.42 -4.50
C ALA A 84 6.25 -27.73 -3.79
N HIS A 85 6.20 -28.50 -2.71
CA HIS A 85 7.38 -29.00 -2.00
C HIS A 85 8.33 -29.78 -2.95
N ARG A 86 7.78 -30.63 -3.83
CA ARG A 86 8.56 -31.44 -4.77
C ARG A 86 9.02 -30.65 -6.00
N GLN A 87 8.10 -29.89 -6.60
CA GLN A 87 8.31 -29.23 -7.90
C GLN A 87 8.88 -27.81 -7.78
N GLY A 88 8.88 -27.23 -6.57
CA GLY A 88 9.39 -25.88 -6.31
C GLY A 88 8.40 -24.78 -6.69
N HIS A 89 7.11 -25.01 -6.49
CA HIS A 89 6.04 -24.05 -6.79
C HIS A 89 5.84 -23.04 -5.65
N TRP A 90 5.08 -22.00 -5.93
CA TRP A 90 4.62 -21.06 -4.92
C TRP A 90 3.19 -21.39 -4.52
N VAL A 91 2.91 -21.37 -3.22
CA VAL A 91 1.57 -21.60 -2.68
C VAL A 91 1.19 -20.42 -1.81
N VAL A 92 0.03 -19.85 -2.07
CA VAL A 92 -0.59 -18.78 -1.28
C VAL A 92 -1.83 -19.33 -0.61
N LEU A 93 -1.87 -19.27 0.71
CA LEU A 93 -3.03 -19.65 1.52
C LEU A 93 -3.65 -18.38 2.11
N ASN A 94 -4.82 -18.00 1.59
CA ASN A 94 -5.53 -16.81 2.00
C ASN A 94 -6.51 -17.06 3.14
N ASN A 95 -6.72 -16.07 4.00
CA ASN A 95 -7.68 -16.13 5.10
C ASN A 95 -7.47 -17.31 6.06
N VAL A 96 -6.21 -17.63 6.39
CA VAL A 96 -5.86 -18.83 7.19
C VAL A 96 -6.47 -18.82 8.60
N HIS A 97 -6.77 -17.63 9.14
CA HIS A 97 -7.46 -17.43 10.42
C HIS A 97 -8.85 -18.07 10.48
N LEU A 98 -9.47 -18.36 9.32
CA LEU A 98 -10.77 -19.05 9.23
C LEU A 98 -10.66 -20.55 9.52
N MET A 99 -9.46 -21.14 9.47
CA MET A 99 -9.23 -22.57 9.67
C MET A 99 -8.12 -22.86 10.71
N PRO A 100 -8.25 -22.40 11.96
CA PRO A 100 -7.16 -22.46 12.94
C PRO A 100 -6.77 -23.88 13.35
N ARG A 101 -7.70 -24.84 13.31
CA ARG A 101 -7.40 -26.26 13.58
C ARG A 101 -6.50 -26.86 12.51
N TRP A 102 -6.75 -26.52 11.25
CA TRP A 102 -5.97 -27.01 10.12
C TRP A 102 -4.56 -26.41 10.09
N LEU A 103 -4.36 -25.20 10.65
CA LEU A 103 -3.02 -24.62 10.78
C LEU A 103 -2.07 -25.48 11.62
N ILE A 104 -2.58 -26.27 12.56
CA ILE A 104 -1.77 -27.23 13.35
C ILE A 104 -1.30 -28.38 12.46
N GLU A 105 -2.13 -28.82 11.50
CA GLU A 105 -1.76 -29.85 10.52
C GLU A 105 -0.75 -29.31 9.52
N LEU A 106 -0.93 -28.05 9.07
CA LEU A 106 0.04 -27.35 8.23
C LEU A 106 1.40 -27.27 8.91
N GLU A 107 1.46 -26.91 10.21
CA GLU A 107 2.70 -26.82 10.97
C GLU A 107 3.47 -28.16 10.96
N LYS A 108 2.77 -29.26 11.27
CA LYS A 108 3.34 -30.62 11.20
C LYS A 108 3.82 -30.96 9.80
N LYS A 109 3.08 -30.56 8.77
CA LYS A 109 3.46 -30.84 7.38
C LYS A 109 4.72 -30.08 6.97
N LEU A 110 4.89 -28.86 7.46
CA LEU A 110 6.12 -28.09 7.26
C LEU A 110 7.32 -28.72 7.98
N ASP A 111 7.11 -29.37 9.14
CA ASP A 111 8.18 -30.15 9.81
C ASP A 111 8.61 -31.35 8.97
N GLU A 112 7.66 -32.10 8.41
CA GLU A 112 7.93 -33.20 7.49
C GLU A 112 8.75 -32.72 6.29
N PHE A 113 8.32 -31.63 5.65
CA PHE A 113 9.04 -31.05 4.51
C PHE A 113 10.45 -30.57 4.85
N ALA A 114 10.66 -30.03 6.06
CA ALA A 114 11.98 -29.63 6.52
C ALA A 114 12.93 -30.82 6.72
N LEU A 115 12.41 -31.97 7.16
CA LEU A 115 13.17 -33.21 7.33
C LEU A 115 13.47 -33.90 5.99
N GLU A 116 12.49 -33.93 5.09
CA GLU A 116 12.63 -34.55 3.76
C GLU A 116 13.54 -33.74 2.82
N GLY A 117 13.54 -32.41 2.99
CA GLY A 117 14.24 -31.47 2.12
C GLY A 117 13.36 -31.02 0.97
N SER A 118 12.91 -29.77 1.04
CA SER A 118 12.11 -29.14 -0.02
C SER A 118 12.95 -28.66 -1.21
N ASN A 119 12.31 -28.56 -2.37
CA ASN A 119 12.88 -27.85 -3.51
C ASN A 119 13.23 -26.40 -3.13
N LYS A 120 14.42 -25.92 -3.52
CA LYS A 120 14.93 -24.58 -3.17
C LYS A 120 14.02 -23.43 -3.63
N LYS A 121 13.24 -23.63 -4.70
CA LYS A 121 12.30 -22.64 -5.23
C LYS A 121 10.95 -22.62 -4.52
N PHE A 122 10.64 -23.62 -3.71
CA PHE A 122 9.39 -23.68 -2.96
C PHE A 122 9.29 -22.46 -2.03
N ARG A 123 8.16 -21.77 -2.09
CA ARG A 123 7.79 -20.69 -1.18
C ARG A 123 6.34 -20.85 -0.76
N LEU A 124 6.09 -20.62 0.52
CA LEU A 124 4.75 -20.62 1.11
C LEU A 124 4.43 -19.23 1.63
N PHE A 125 3.28 -18.71 1.20
CA PHE A 125 2.73 -17.44 1.64
C PHE A 125 1.42 -17.70 2.38
N LEU A 126 1.25 -17.06 3.52
CA LEU A 126 0.07 -17.16 4.36
C LEU A 126 -0.53 -15.75 4.50
N SER A 127 -1.85 -15.61 4.47
CA SER A 127 -2.49 -14.32 4.77
C SER A 127 -3.66 -14.47 5.73
N SER A 128 -3.79 -13.52 6.64
CA SER A 128 -4.99 -13.36 7.46
C SER A 128 -5.10 -11.99 8.11
N ASP A 129 -6.31 -11.65 8.52
CA ASP A 129 -6.54 -10.60 9.51
C ASP A 129 -5.86 -10.95 10.84
N ALA A 130 -5.63 -9.94 11.67
CA ALA A 130 -5.07 -10.13 13.01
C ALA A 130 -5.98 -11.04 13.85
N ALA A 131 -5.48 -12.23 14.21
CA ALA A 131 -6.23 -13.23 14.94
C ALA A 131 -5.37 -13.94 16.00
N ASN A 132 -5.95 -14.15 17.19
CA ASN A 132 -5.30 -14.89 18.29
C ASN A 132 -5.34 -16.41 18.10
N SER A 133 -5.97 -16.89 17.03
CA SER A 133 -6.17 -18.31 16.75
C SER A 133 -5.02 -18.94 15.93
N ILE A 134 -4.05 -18.15 15.49
CA ILE A 134 -2.91 -18.63 14.71
C ILE A 134 -1.90 -19.33 15.64
N PRO A 135 -1.47 -20.58 15.33
CA PRO A 135 -0.52 -21.31 16.15
C PRO A 135 0.81 -20.57 16.33
N ILE A 136 1.32 -20.54 17.57
CA ILE A 136 2.57 -19.85 17.92
C ILE A 136 3.77 -20.47 17.20
N GLY A 137 3.80 -21.80 17.01
CA GLY A 137 4.88 -22.48 16.31
C GLY A 137 4.97 -22.05 14.85
N LEU A 138 3.82 -21.99 14.16
CA LEU A 138 3.73 -21.40 12.82
C LEU A 138 4.20 -19.93 12.80
N LEU A 139 3.73 -19.11 13.74
CA LEU A 139 4.17 -17.71 13.84
C LEU A 139 5.69 -17.59 14.05
N ASN A 140 6.31 -18.40 14.91
CA ASN A 140 7.75 -18.33 15.16
C ASN A 140 8.61 -18.70 13.96
N ARG A 141 8.08 -19.51 13.04
CA ARG A 141 8.77 -19.93 11.81
C ARG A 141 8.64 -18.92 10.67
N CYS A 142 7.60 -18.09 10.67
CA CYS A 142 7.31 -17.20 9.54
C CYS A 142 8.04 -15.86 9.64
N ILE A 143 8.44 -15.33 8.49
CA ILE A 143 8.72 -13.90 8.31
C ILE A 143 7.35 -13.19 8.33
N LYS A 144 7.15 -12.28 9.29
CA LYS A 144 5.87 -11.57 9.46
C LYS A 144 5.97 -10.23 8.77
N ILE A 145 5.03 -9.97 7.86
CA ILE A 145 4.90 -8.71 7.16
C ILE A 145 3.53 -8.13 7.53
N THR A 146 3.53 -6.93 8.06
CA THR A 146 2.31 -6.15 8.27
C THR A 146 2.26 -5.07 7.20
N ASN A 147 1.15 -4.97 6.47
CA ASN A 147 0.91 -3.83 5.59
C ASN A 147 0.01 -2.86 6.35
N GLU A 148 0.57 -2.24 7.37
CA GLU A 148 -0.13 -1.15 8.05
C GLU A 148 -0.15 0.08 7.12
N PRO A 149 -1.27 0.83 7.08
CA PRO A 149 -1.26 2.13 6.43
C PRO A 149 -0.15 2.98 7.06
N PRO A 150 0.58 3.80 6.28
CA PRO A 150 1.66 4.60 6.83
C PRO A 150 1.12 5.47 7.95
N ALA A 151 1.77 5.42 9.11
CA ALA A 151 1.45 6.33 10.21
C ALA A 151 2.29 7.60 10.06
N GLY A 152 1.63 8.74 9.99
CA GLY A 152 2.27 10.04 9.87
C GLY A 152 2.27 10.59 8.44
N LEU A 153 2.08 11.91 8.36
CA LEU A 153 1.99 12.67 7.12
C LEU A 153 3.17 12.42 6.18
N LYS A 154 4.41 12.39 6.69
CA LYS A 154 5.62 12.15 5.89
C LYS A 154 5.60 10.78 5.20
N ALA A 155 5.22 9.73 5.91
CA ALA A 155 5.17 8.38 5.36
C ALA A 155 4.03 8.26 4.32
N ASN A 156 2.89 8.91 4.59
CA ASN A 156 1.78 8.99 3.65
C ASN A 156 2.14 9.73 2.35
N ILE A 157 2.90 10.84 2.42
CA ILE A 157 3.40 11.55 1.22
C ILE A 157 4.35 10.66 0.43
N LYS A 158 5.32 10.02 1.09
CA LYS A 158 6.28 9.12 0.43
C LYS A 158 5.56 8.00 -0.31
N ARG A 159 4.58 7.35 0.33
CA ARG A 159 3.79 6.29 -0.30
C ARG A 159 2.93 6.81 -1.46
N ALA A 160 2.33 7.99 -1.30
CA ALA A 160 1.58 8.65 -2.36
C ALA A 160 2.47 8.90 -3.59
N PHE A 161 3.66 9.45 -3.39
CA PHE A 161 4.60 9.75 -4.48
C PHE A 161 5.23 8.48 -5.09
N ALA A 162 5.54 7.48 -4.26
CA ALA A 162 6.04 6.17 -4.70
C ALA A 162 5.04 5.41 -5.59
N SER A 163 3.76 5.76 -5.54
CA SER A 163 2.73 5.17 -6.41
C SER A 163 2.76 5.71 -7.84
N LEU A 164 3.43 6.85 -8.07
CA LEU A 164 3.60 7.43 -9.40
C LEU A 164 4.73 6.73 -10.15
N ASN A 165 4.55 6.51 -11.46
CA ASN A 165 5.60 5.96 -12.30
C ASN A 165 6.70 7.02 -12.53
N LYS A 166 7.94 6.67 -12.21
CA LYS A 166 9.11 7.55 -12.32
C LYS A 166 9.33 8.09 -13.74
N GLU A 167 9.28 7.22 -14.74
CA GLU A 167 9.54 7.58 -16.15
C GLU A 167 8.47 8.58 -16.63
N THR A 168 7.20 8.27 -16.35
CA THR A 168 6.09 9.16 -16.70
C THR A 168 6.17 10.49 -15.94
N PHE A 169 6.55 10.45 -14.67
CA PHE A 169 6.69 11.67 -13.87
C PHE A 169 7.78 12.59 -14.40
N ASP A 170 8.94 12.04 -14.76
CA ASP A 170 10.06 12.83 -15.25
C ASP A 170 9.76 13.52 -16.60
N ASP A 171 8.89 12.92 -17.43
CA ASP A 171 8.43 13.46 -18.71
C ASP A 171 7.40 14.60 -18.57
N PHE A 172 6.75 14.75 -17.42
CA PHE A 172 5.75 15.80 -17.21
C PHE A 172 6.35 17.22 -17.17
N ASP A 173 5.54 18.19 -17.58
CA ASP A 173 5.89 19.60 -17.49
C ASP A 173 5.90 20.12 -16.04
N SER A 174 6.49 21.29 -15.83
CA SER A 174 6.63 21.87 -14.48
C SER A 174 5.30 22.07 -13.77
N LYS A 175 4.25 22.45 -14.50
CA LYS A 175 2.92 22.69 -13.93
C LYS A 175 2.33 21.38 -13.40
N MET A 176 2.38 20.33 -14.21
CA MET A 176 1.83 19.03 -13.88
C MET A 176 2.56 18.37 -12.70
N LYS A 177 3.89 18.50 -12.64
CA LYS A 177 4.69 18.05 -11.49
C LYS A 177 4.25 18.72 -10.18
N SER A 178 4.08 20.05 -10.19
CA SER A 178 3.59 20.77 -9.00
C SER A 178 2.19 20.35 -8.58
N ILE A 179 1.25 20.20 -9.53
CA ILE A 179 -0.12 19.78 -9.23
C ILE A 179 -0.15 18.35 -8.68
N LEU A 180 0.62 17.42 -9.27
CA LEU A 180 0.72 16.04 -8.79
C LEU A 180 1.29 15.98 -7.37
N PHE A 181 2.30 16.80 -7.07
CA PHE A 181 2.85 16.87 -5.72
C PHE A 181 1.82 17.42 -4.72
N GLY A 182 1.09 18.49 -5.07
CA GLY A 182 -0.01 19.02 -4.28
C GLY A 182 -1.12 17.98 -4.05
N LEU A 183 -1.45 17.18 -5.07
CA LEU A 183 -2.43 16.10 -4.99
C LEU A 183 -1.97 14.95 -4.09
N CYS A 184 -0.69 14.56 -4.17
CA CYS A 184 -0.09 13.58 -3.26
C CYS A 184 -0.16 14.06 -1.81
N HIS A 185 0.10 15.35 -1.59
CA HIS A 185 0.03 15.91 -0.24
C HIS A 185 -1.41 15.99 0.28
N PHE A 186 -2.36 16.42 -0.55
CA PHE A 186 -3.78 16.39 -0.25
C PHE A 186 -4.24 14.97 0.13
N HIS A 187 -3.88 13.96 -0.67
CA HIS A 187 -4.18 12.55 -0.39
C HIS A 187 -3.64 12.12 0.98
N ALA A 188 -2.38 12.46 1.26
CA ALA A 188 -1.74 12.15 2.53
C ALA A 188 -2.45 12.80 3.73
N VAL A 189 -2.90 14.06 3.59
CA VAL A 189 -3.68 14.75 4.63
C VAL A 189 -5.04 14.07 4.84
N MET A 190 -5.74 13.68 3.77
CA MET A 190 -7.02 12.98 3.90
C MET A 190 -6.87 11.63 4.61
N LEU A 191 -5.80 10.87 4.33
CA LEU A 191 -5.50 9.62 5.02
C LEU A 191 -5.13 9.84 6.49
N GLU A 192 -4.26 10.81 6.78
CA GLU A 192 -3.78 11.06 8.14
C GLU A 192 -4.91 11.58 9.03
N ARG A 193 -5.76 12.47 8.51
CA ARG A 193 -6.92 12.99 9.25
C ARG A 193 -7.85 11.88 9.76
N LYS A 194 -8.01 10.80 8.99
CA LYS A 194 -8.82 9.63 9.39
C LYS A 194 -8.35 9.01 10.71
N GLN A 195 -7.07 9.13 11.06
CA GLN A 195 -6.51 8.59 12.30
C GLN A 195 -6.99 9.34 13.56
N TYR A 196 -7.49 10.57 13.41
CA TYR A 196 -7.97 11.40 14.52
C TYR A 196 -9.47 11.23 14.79
N GLY A 197 -10.08 10.16 14.27
CA GLY A 197 -11.47 9.79 14.54
C GLY A 197 -12.44 10.94 14.24
N PRO A 198 -13.42 11.21 15.13
CA PRO A 198 -14.44 12.25 14.92
C PRO A 198 -13.90 13.68 14.73
N MET A 199 -12.67 13.98 15.19
CA MET A 199 -12.05 15.28 14.96
C MET A 199 -11.46 15.40 13.54
N GLY A 200 -11.13 14.27 12.92
CA GLY A 200 -10.66 14.20 11.55
C GLY A 200 -11.79 14.21 10.54
N PHE A 201 -12.71 13.25 10.69
CA PHE A 201 -13.91 13.08 9.88
C PHE A 201 -15.07 12.62 10.76
N ASN A 202 -16.29 13.03 10.43
CA ASN A 202 -17.49 12.53 11.10
C ASN A 202 -17.73 11.04 10.78
N MET A 203 -17.28 10.55 9.62
CA MET A 203 -17.36 9.13 9.24
C MET A 203 -16.06 8.59 8.64
N MET A 204 -15.92 7.26 8.66
CA MET A 204 -14.75 6.57 8.11
C MET A 204 -14.95 6.32 6.61
N TYR A 205 -14.23 7.09 5.78
CA TYR A 205 -14.23 6.93 4.33
C TYR A 205 -13.12 5.99 3.85
N PRO A 206 -13.37 5.15 2.83
CA PRO A 206 -12.40 4.18 2.33
C PRO A 206 -11.45 4.77 1.28
N PHE A 207 -10.87 5.95 1.53
CA PHE A 207 -9.86 6.52 0.63
C PHE A 207 -8.68 5.57 0.46
N SER A 208 -8.21 5.44 -0.78
CA SER A 208 -7.22 4.47 -1.20
C SER A 208 -6.23 5.08 -2.17
N ILE A 209 -5.10 4.41 -2.38
CA ILE A 209 -4.13 4.82 -3.40
C ILE A 209 -4.72 4.80 -4.82
N GLY A 210 -5.79 4.01 -5.04
CA GLY A 210 -6.53 4.00 -6.29
C GLY A 210 -7.12 5.36 -6.61
N ASP A 211 -7.68 6.05 -5.61
CA ASP A 211 -8.26 7.39 -5.78
C ASP A 211 -7.20 8.41 -6.21
N LEU A 212 -5.99 8.32 -5.64
CA LEU A 212 -4.84 9.15 -6.05
C LEU A 212 -4.41 8.83 -7.47
N ARG A 213 -4.23 7.55 -7.82
CA ARG A 213 -3.77 7.12 -9.14
C ARG A 213 -4.75 7.53 -10.23
N ASP A 214 -6.04 7.30 -10.00
CA ASP A 214 -7.08 7.64 -10.98
C ASP A 214 -7.21 9.17 -11.09
N SER A 215 -7.03 9.92 -9.99
CA SER A 215 -6.97 11.39 -10.02
C SER A 215 -5.77 11.88 -10.83
N ALA A 216 -4.60 11.24 -10.71
CA ALA A 216 -3.42 11.56 -11.50
C ALA A 216 -3.65 11.29 -12.99
N VAL A 217 -4.29 10.18 -13.37
CA VAL A 217 -4.65 9.88 -14.76
C VAL A 217 -5.62 10.91 -15.32
N VAL A 218 -6.66 11.27 -14.57
CA VAL A 218 -7.63 12.28 -15.00
C VAL A 218 -6.95 13.65 -15.15
N LEU A 219 -6.04 14.01 -14.24
CA LEU A 219 -5.23 15.22 -14.35
C LEU A 219 -4.44 15.24 -15.66
N SER A 220 -3.71 14.17 -15.99
CA SER A 220 -2.93 14.07 -17.24
C SER A 220 -3.80 14.31 -18.45
N ASN A 221 -4.90 13.55 -18.56
CA ASN A 221 -5.82 13.63 -19.68
C ASN A 221 -6.45 15.03 -19.79
N TYR A 222 -6.78 15.66 -18.67
CA TYR A 222 -7.41 16.98 -18.66
C TYR A 222 -6.42 18.07 -19.08
N MET A 223 -5.18 18.00 -18.58
CA MET A 223 -4.13 18.98 -18.89
C MET A 223 -3.70 18.91 -20.36
N GLU A 224 -3.51 17.70 -20.90
CA GLU A 224 -3.20 17.48 -22.33
C GLU A 224 -4.28 18.06 -23.25
N ASN A 225 -5.55 17.84 -22.91
CA ASN A 225 -6.68 18.35 -23.70
C ASN A 225 -6.89 19.87 -23.58
N SER A 226 -6.42 20.49 -22.50
CA SER A 226 -6.59 21.94 -22.26
C SER A 226 -5.62 22.82 -23.07
N GLY A 227 -4.68 22.24 -23.81
CA GLY A 227 -3.82 22.96 -24.75
C GLY A 227 -2.76 23.87 -24.12
N GLY A 228 -2.36 23.60 -22.88
CA GLY A 228 -1.24 24.30 -22.21
C GLY A 228 -1.53 25.73 -21.73
N GLY A 229 -2.81 26.13 -21.73
CA GLY A 229 -3.27 27.45 -21.30
C GLY A 229 -3.22 27.69 -19.78
N LYS A 230 -4.17 28.49 -19.29
CA LYS A 230 -4.38 28.72 -17.85
C LYS A 230 -4.87 27.44 -17.20
N ILE A 231 -4.37 27.13 -16.00
CA ILE A 231 -4.81 25.95 -15.26
C ILE A 231 -6.29 26.10 -14.86
N PRO A 232 -7.15 25.14 -15.23
CA PRO A 232 -8.58 25.15 -14.92
C PRO A 232 -8.83 24.68 -13.47
N TRP A 233 -8.42 25.49 -12.49
CA TRP A 233 -8.51 25.12 -11.07
C TRP A 233 -9.91 24.76 -10.59
N ALA A 234 -10.94 25.43 -11.11
CA ALA A 234 -12.32 25.13 -10.74
C ALA A 234 -12.72 23.70 -11.15
N ASP A 235 -12.34 23.29 -12.36
CA ASP A 235 -12.64 21.96 -12.88
C ASP A 235 -11.83 20.89 -12.15
N LEU A 236 -10.54 21.14 -11.91
CA LEU A 236 -9.69 20.22 -11.14
C LEU A 236 -10.21 20.01 -9.72
N LYS A 237 -10.59 21.09 -9.03
CA LYS A 237 -11.17 21.01 -7.69
C LYS A 237 -12.50 20.27 -7.68
N TYR A 238 -13.35 20.49 -8.68
CA TYR A 238 -14.60 19.75 -8.81
C TYR A 238 -14.34 18.25 -9.06
N ILE A 239 -13.44 17.91 -9.97
CA ILE A 239 -13.08 16.52 -10.27
C ILE A 239 -12.55 15.82 -9.03
N PHE A 240 -11.54 16.38 -8.36
CA PHE A 240 -10.96 15.73 -7.19
C PHE A 240 -11.91 15.72 -5.99
N GLY A 241 -12.59 16.85 -5.74
CA GLY A 241 -13.42 17.06 -4.54
C GLY A 241 -14.79 16.43 -4.61
N GLU A 242 -15.48 16.53 -5.74
CA GLU A 242 -16.85 16.04 -5.88
C GLU A 242 -16.93 14.64 -6.48
N ILE A 243 -16.03 14.30 -7.41
CA ILE A 243 -16.05 13.01 -8.12
C ILE A 243 -15.13 11.99 -7.45
N MET A 244 -13.83 12.27 -7.37
CA MET A 244 -12.85 11.27 -6.92
C MET A 244 -12.97 10.98 -5.42
N TYR A 245 -12.75 11.99 -4.58
CA TYR A 245 -12.87 11.83 -3.12
C TYR A 245 -14.32 12.02 -2.68
N GLY A 246 -15.05 12.95 -3.29
CA GLY A 246 -16.45 13.23 -3.00
C GLY A 246 -17.39 12.06 -3.29
N GLY A 247 -17.01 11.13 -4.17
CA GLY A 247 -17.75 9.88 -4.39
C GLY A 247 -17.87 9.01 -3.13
N HIS A 248 -16.91 9.13 -2.20
CA HIS A 248 -16.92 8.41 -0.92
C HIS A 248 -17.62 9.20 0.20
N ILE A 249 -17.60 10.53 0.14
CA ILE A 249 -18.00 11.40 1.24
C ILE A 249 -19.51 11.63 1.26
N VAL A 250 -20.20 11.05 2.25
CA VAL A 250 -21.66 11.20 2.38
C VAL A 250 -22.11 12.25 3.40
N ASN A 251 -21.20 12.84 4.19
CA ASN A 251 -21.53 13.91 5.15
C ASN A 251 -21.16 15.29 4.60
N ASP A 252 -22.07 16.25 4.72
CA ASP A 252 -21.90 17.60 4.15
C ASP A 252 -20.78 18.42 4.81
N PHE A 253 -20.54 18.25 6.11
CA PHE A 253 -19.44 18.92 6.81
C PHE A 253 -18.09 18.31 6.41
N ASP A 254 -18.02 16.99 6.29
CA ASP A 254 -16.81 16.31 5.79
C ASP A 254 -16.53 16.69 4.33
N ARG A 255 -17.56 16.84 3.50
CA ARG A 255 -17.43 17.32 2.11
C ARG A 255 -16.92 18.75 2.07
N LYS A 256 -17.49 19.64 2.88
CA LYS A 256 -17.02 21.03 3.02
C LYS A 256 -15.56 21.09 3.45
N MET A 257 -15.16 20.27 4.42
CA MET A 257 -13.78 20.18 4.88
C MET A 257 -12.83 19.68 3.78
N CYS A 258 -13.18 18.60 3.08
CA CYS A 258 -12.43 18.08 1.94
C CYS A 258 -12.19 19.18 0.89
N ASN A 259 -13.25 19.88 0.49
CA ASN A 259 -13.18 20.98 -0.47
C ASN A 259 -12.33 22.15 0.03
N THR A 260 -12.37 22.44 1.34
CA THR A 260 -11.54 23.48 1.97
C THR A 260 -10.04 23.16 1.90
N TYR A 261 -9.66 21.87 2.04
CA TYR A 261 -8.27 21.46 1.81
C TYR A 261 -7.89 21.49 0.32
N LEU A 262 -8.80 21.13 -0.59
CA LEU A 262 -8.54 21.26 -2.02
C LEU A 262 -8.37 22.72 -2.45
N ASP A 263 -9.19 23.63 -1.93
CA ASP A 263 -9.04 25.07 -2.17
C ASP A 263 -7.68 25.60 -1.70
N PHE A 264 -7.14 25.03 -0.62
CA PHE A 264 -5.81 25.38 -0.12
C PHE A 264 -4.70 24.90 -1.06
N PHE A 265 -4.74 23.65 -1.52
CA PHE A 265 -3.68 23.06 -2.35
C PHE A 265 -3.78 23.45 -3.83
N MET A 266 -4.98 23.52 -4.40
CA MET A 266 -5.22 23.65 -5.84
C MET A 266 -5.46 25.11 -6.24
N LYS A 267 -4.38 25.89 -6.22
CA LYS A 267 -4.35 27.33 -6.51
C LYS A 267 -3.06 27.72 -7.25
N ASP A 268 -3.05 28.88 -7.90
CA ASP A 268 -1.92 29.33 -8.73
C ASP A 268 -0.61 29.41 -7.92
N GLU A 269 -0.68 29.76 -6.63
CA GLU A 269 0.47 29.85 -5.73
C GLU A 269 1.18 28.50 -5.55
N LEU A 270 0.54 27.37 -5.84
CA LEU A 270 1.18 26.04 -5.79
C LEU A 270 2.39 25.96 -6.73
N LEU A 271 2.40 26.75 -7.81
CA LEU A 271 3.45 26.77 -8.80
C LEU A 271 4.68 27.58 -8.37
N ASP A 272 4.50 28.57 -7.49
CA ASP A 272 5.47 29.63 -7.19
C ASP A 272 6.00 29.58 -5.74
N GLU A 273 5.89 28.41 -5.08
CA GLU A 273 6.21 28.14 -3.66
C GLU A 273 5.04 28.41 -2.70
N THR A 274 4.18 27.40 -2.48
CA THR A 274 3.13 27.41 -1.45
C THR A 274 3.59 26.68 -0.19
N GLU A 275 3.28 27.22 0.98
CA GLU A 275 3.38 26.49 2.25
C GLU A 275 2.45 25.28 2.20
N MET A 276 3.02 24.09 2.37
CA MET A 276 2.29 22.84 2.22
C MET A 276 1.57 22.46 3.51
N TYR A 277 1.92 23.05 4.66
CA TYR A 277 1.16 22.90 5.89
C TYR A 277 -0.06 23.84 5.94
N PRO A 278 -1.28 23.30 5.81
CA PRO A 278 -2.49 24.10 5.75
C PRO A 278 -2.86 24.68 7.12
N TYR A 279 -3.24 25.96 7.13
CA TYR A 279 -3.78 26.67 8.30
C TYR A 279 -2.82 26.71 9.51
N ASN A 280 -1.52 26.90 9.24
CA ASN A 280 -0.50 27.07 10.28
C ASN A 280 -0.46 28.55 10.73
N ASP A 281 -1.15 28.87 11.83
CA ASP A 281 -1.30 30.24 12.35
C ASP A 281 -0.10 30.73 13.18
N ASP A 282 0.89 29.87 13.49
CA ASP A 282 2.06 30.24 14.29
C ASP A 282 3.24 30.65 13.41
N GLU A 283 3.63 31.93 13.45
CA GLU A 283 4.77 32.51 12.68
C GLU A 283 6.15 31.88 13.01
N LYS A 284 6.25 31.05 14.06
CA LYS A 284 7.47 30.33 14.47
C LYS A 284 7.43 28.82 14.17
N ALA A 285 6.37 28.35 13.52
CA ALA A 285 6.15 26.93 13.31
C ALA A 285 6.96 26.37 12.12
N LEU A 286 7.02 25.03 12.06
CA LEU A 286 7.61 24.30 10.95
C LEU A 286 7.05 24.81 9.62
N SER A 287 7.94 25.02 8.65
CA SER A 287 7.59 25.37 7.27
C SER A 287 8.01 24.24 6.35
N PHE A 288 7.15 23.90 5.40
CA PHE A 288 7.43 22.96 4.33
C PHE A 288 6.90 23.54 3.02
N MET A 289 7.77 24.21 2.27
CA MET A 289 7.39 24.80 0.99
C MET A 289 7.27 23.72 -0.09
N CYS A 290 6.35 23.93 -1.03
CA CYS A 290 6.25 23.13 -2.24
C CYS A 290 7.61 23.15 -2.97
N PRO A 291 8.26 22.00 -3.19
CA PRO A 291 9.56 21.96 -3.84
C PRO A 291 9.43 22.34 -5.31
N ALA A 292 10.43 23.08 -5.81
CA ALA A 292 10.49 23.46 -7.21
C ALA A 292 10.47 22.22 -8.13
N PRO A 293 9.78 22.29 -9.29
CA PRO A 293 9.73 21.23 -10.30
C PRO A 293 11.09 20.62 -10.59
N THR A 294 11.25 19.34 -10.27
CA THR A 294 12.53 18.63 -10.42
C THR A 294 12.35 17.17 -10.86
N GLN A 295 13.44 16.40 -10.84
CA GLN A 295 13.42 14.98 -11.15
C GLN A 295 12.85 14.17 -9.98
N TYR A 296 12.22 13.04 -10.29
CA TYR A 296 11.55 12.15 -9.35
C TYR A 296 12.37 11.88 -8.07
N ASP A 297 13.66 11.54 -8.21
CA ASP A 297 14.51 11.16 -7.06
C ASP A 297 14.81 12.29 -6.07
N LYS A 298 14.54 13.55 -6.45
CA LYS A 298 14.78 14.71 -5.58
C LYS A 298 13.55 15.13 -4.75
N TYR A 299 12.37 14.60 -5.10
CA TYR A 299 11.14 14.76 -4.33
C TYR A 299 11.09 13.77 -3.16
#